data_AF-A0A2T4V1N7-F1
#
_entry.id   AF-A0A2T4V1N7-F1
#
_cell.length_a   1.000
_cell.length_b   1.000
_cell.length_c   1.000
_cell.angle_alpha   90.00
_cell.angle_beta   90.00
_cell.angle_gamma   90.00
#
_symmetry.space_group_name_H-M   'P 1'
#
loop_
_entity.id
_entity.type
_entity.pdbx_description
1 polymer ?
#
loop_
_entity_poly.entity_id
_entity_poly.type
_entity_poly.pdbx_seq_one_letter_code
_entity_poly.pdbx_strand_id
1 'polypeptide(L)'
;MLRISKKQFDDFLLHDESAFIDFVAHHIREESPELVEGFPDESLRSLVASGLVRARGHDLRRPEDLTAFVSIMFEIAPNFDEHPAIRKVLRDPSIPVDERMSALFKKVPPKAWEEADLNYDSGAWYPELKNSSP
;
A
#
# COMPACT_ATOMS: atom_id res chain seq x y z
N MET A 1 6.53 -26.40 -20.82
CA MET A 1 6.72 -25.55 -19.63
C MET A 1 6.42 -24.11 -20.04
N LEU A 2 5.43 -23.46 -19.42
CA LEU A 2 5.21 -22.03 -19.56
C LEU A 2 6.31 -21.30 -18.77
N ARG A 3 7.10 -20.48 -19.45
CA ARG A 3 8.16 -19.65 -18.85
C ARG A 3 7.65 -18.21 -18.85
N ILE A 4 6.94 -17.82 -17.80
CA ILE A 4 6.38 -16.47 -17.66
C ILE A 4 7.51 -15.56 -17.15
N SER A 5 7.78 -14.45 -17.85
CA SER A 5 8.73 -13.44 -17.38
C SER A 5 8.09 -12.53 -16.33
N LYS A 6 8.90 -11.88 -15.46
CA LYS A 6 8.40 -10.92 -14.45
C LYS A 6 7.44 -9.90 -15.06
N LYS A 7 7.82 -9.30 -16.19
CA LYS A 7 6.97 -8.35 -16.92
C LYS A 7 5.61 -8.92 -17.34
N GLN A 8 5.57 -10.16 -17.85
CA GLN A 8 4.30 -10.78 -18.25
C GLN A 8 3.41 -11.12 -17.06
N PHE A 9 4.02 -11.45 -15.91
CA PHE A 9 3.30 -11.68 -14.67
C PHE A 9 2.74 -10.38 -14.11
N ASP A 10 3.56 -9.31 -14.10
CA ASP A 10 3.15 -7.97 -13.71
C ASP A 10 2.00 -7.46 -14.58
N ASP A 11 2.13 -7.56 -15.91
CA ASP A 11 1.08 -7.17 -16.86
C ASP A 11 -0.21 -7.97 -16.62
N PHE A 12 -0.10 -9.28 -16.36
CA PHE A 12 -1.26 -10.13 -16.05
C PHE A 12 -1.98 -9.69 -14.78
N LEU A 13 -1.25 -9.45 -13.68
CA LEU A 13 -1.82 -8.97 -12.43
C LEU A 13 -2.46 -7.58 -12.60
N LEU A 14 -1.83 -6.68 -13.35
CA LEU A 14 -2.36 -5.34 -13.58
C LEU A 14 -3.64 -5.31 -14.42
N HIS A 15 -3.89 -6.34 -15.25
CA HIS A 15 -5.10 -6.46 -16.04
C HIS A 15 -6.26 -7.17 -15.33
N ASP A 16 -5.98 -7.89 -14.23
CA ASP A 16 -6.99 -8.54 -13.38
C ASP A 16 -6.87 -8.01 -11.95
N GLU A 17 -7.65 -6.96 -11.66
CA GLU A 17 -7.68 -6.30 -10.35
C GLU A 17 -7.98 -7.29 -9.21
N SER A 18 -8.89 -8.25 -9.42
CA SER A 18 -9.22 -9.24 -8.38
C SER A 18 -8.04 -10.15 -8.11
N ALA A 19 -7.38 -10.65 -9.16
CA ALA A 19 -6.21 -11.50 -9.01
C ALA A 19 -5.06 -10.75 -8.33
N PHE A 20 -4.90 -9.45 -8.58
CA PHE A 20 -3.88 -8.65 -7.91
C PHE A 20 -4.23 -8.39 -6.44
N ILE A 21 -5.49 -8.11 -6.10
CA ILE A 21 -5.94 -8.02 -4.70
C ILE A 21 -5.64 -9.33 -3.97
N ASP A 22 -5.92 -10.47 -4.60
CA ASP A 22 -5.64 -11.80 -4.02
C ASP A 22 -4.16 -12.05 -3.82
N PHE A 23 -3.34 -11.66 -4.80
CA PHE A 23 -1.89 -11.73 -4.70
C PHE A 23 -1.37 -10.90 -3.51
N VAL A 24 -1.81 -9.65 -3.37
CA VAL A 24 -1.35 -8.77 -2.29
C VAL A 24 -1.86 -9.24 -0.92
N ALA A 25 -3.12 -9.68 -0.83
CA ALA A 25 -3.67 -10.25 0.40
C ALA A 25 -2.91 -11.51 0.85
N HIS A 26 -2.57 -12.38 -0.10
CA HIS A 26 -1.75 -13.56 0.16
C HIS A 26 -0.36 -13.17 0.65
N HIS A 27 0.30 -12.24 -0.04
CA HIS A 27 1.62 -11.73 0.33
C HIS A 27 1.65 -11.18 1.77
N ILE A 28 0.67 -10.35 2.15
CA ILE A 28 0.59 -9.79 3.51
C ILE A 28 0.44 -10.90 4.56
N ARG A 29 -0.36 -11.92 4.26
CA ARG A 29 -0.57 -13.05 5.17
C ARG A 29 0.67 -13.93 5.31
N GLU A 30 1.47 -14.07 4.26
CA GLU A 30 2.71 -14.84 4.30
C GLU A 30 3.84 -14.09 5.03
N GLU A 31 4.01 -12.80 4.74
CA GLU A 31 5.12 -12.00 5.28
C GLU A 31 4.83 -11.41 6.68
N SER A 32 3.56 -11.23 7.03
CA SER A 32 3.16 -10.61 8.31
C SER A 32 1.88 -11.25 8.89
N PRO A 33 1.88 -12.58 9.14
CA PRO A 33 0.70 -13.31 9.59
C PRO A 33 0.10 -12.74 10.89
N GLU A 34 0.92 -12.21 11.79
CA GLU A 34 0.51 -11.61 13.06
C GLU A 34 -0.31 -10.33 12.89
N LEU A 35 -0.11 -9.56 11.81
CA LEU A 35 -0.85 -8.31 11.56
C LEU A 35 -2.27 -8.57 11.07
N VAL A 36 -2.52 -9.76 10.52
CA VAL A 36 -3.80 -10.15 9.92
C VAL A 36 -4.38 -11.41 10.56
N GLU A 37 -3.89 -11.79 11.74
CA GLU A 37 -4.38 -12.95 12.47
C GLU A 37 -5.87 -12.78 12.78
N GLY A 38 -6.67 -13.79 12.40
CA GLY A 38 -8.12 -13.77 12.61
C GLY A 38 -8.92 -12.93 11.62
N PHE A 39 -8.28 -12.26 10.64
CA PHE A 39 -9.00 -11.53 9.60
C PHE A 39 -9.63 -12.51 8.61
N PRO A 40 -10.95 -12.43 8.36
CA PRO A 40 -11.58 -13.15 7.25
C PRO A 40 -10.98 -12.71 5.91
N ASP A 41 -10.89 -13.65 4.96
CA ASP A 41 -10.34 -13.39 3.62
C ASP A 41 -11.00 -12.20 2.93
N GLU A 42 -12.33 -12.11 2.98
CA GLU A 42 -13.08 -11.01 2.37
C GLU A 42 -12.77 -9.65 3.00
N SER A 43 -12.54 -9.61 4.32
CA SER A 43 -12.15 -8.39 5.03
C SER A 43 -10.75 -7.94 4.60
N LEU A 44 -9.78 -8.87 4.57
CA LEU A 44 -8.41 -8.56 4.14
C LEU A 44 -8.38 -8.08 2.69
N ARG A 45 -9.12 -8.74 1.78
CA ARG A 45 -9.26 -8.31 0.39
C ARG A 45 -9.82 -6.89 0.28
N SER A 46 -10.80 -6.54 1.10
CA SER A 46 -11.41 -5.20 1.11
C SER A 46 -10.42 -4.13 1.54
N LEU A 47 -9.63 -4.40 2.59
CA LEU A 47 -8.58 -3.49 3.07
C LEU A 47 -7.47 -3.32 2.03
N VAL A 48 -7.03 -4.40 1.40
CA VAL A 48 -6.06 -4.39 0.31
C VAL A 48 -6.57 -3.54 -0.85
N ALA A 49 -7.82 -3.74 -1.28
CA ALA A 49 -8.41 -2.95 -2.35
C ALA A 49 -8.40 -1.44 -2.04
N SER A 50 -8.76 -1.06 -0.81
CA SER A 50 -8.70 0.33 -0.34
C SER A 50 -7.26 0.88 -0.36
N GLY A 51 -6.30 0.10 0.14
CA GLY A 51 -4.88 0.47 0.11
C GLY A 51 -4.35 0.65 -1.32
N LEU A 52 -4.75 -0.20 -2.26
CA LEU A 52 -4.37 -0.08 -3.68
C LEU A 52 -4.94 1.19 -4.31
N VAL A 53 -6.18 1.57 -4.00
CA VAL A 53 -6.77 2.84 -4.44
C VAL A 53 -5.94 4.01 -3.90
N ARG A 54 -5.58 3.96 -2.62
CA ARG A 54 -4.78 5.00 -1.97
C ARG A 54 -3.38 5.14 -2.58
N ALA A 55 -2.69 4.01 -2.79
CA ALA A 55 -1.36 3.97 -3.40
C ALA A 55 -1.37 4.58 -4.81
N ARG A 56 -2.39 4.26 -5.62
CA ARG A 56 -2.60 4.83 -6.95
C ARG A 56 -2.87 6.34 -6.92
N GLY A 57 -3.38 6.87 -5.81
CA GLY A 57 -3.51 8.31 -5.57
C GLY A 57 -2.17 9.07 -5.47
N HIS A 58 -1.05 8.35 -5.30
CA HIS A 58 0.32 8.89 -5.40
C HIS A 58 1.00 8.57 -6.74
N ASP A 59 0.20 8.20 -7.75
CA ASP A 59 0.61 7.80 -9.09
C ASP A 59 1.41 6.49 -9.17
N LEU A 60 1.49 5.71 -8.09
CA LEU A 60 2.16 4.41 -8.10
C LEU A 60 1.43 3.44 -9.05
N ARG A 61 2.20 2.76 -9.91
CA ARG A 61 1.66 1.83 -10.93
C ARG A 61 2.34 0.46 -10.95
N ARG A 62 3.57 0.34 -10.44
CA ARG A 62 4.28 -0.94 -10.45
C ARG A 62 3.69 -1.86 -9.37
N PRO A 63 3.49 -3.16 -9.66
CA PRO A 63 2.99 -4.10 -8.66
C PRO A 63 3.81 -4.08 -7.37
N GLU A 64 5.14 -4.06 -7.48
CA GLU A 64 6.02 -4.03 -6.30
C GLU A 64 5.87 -2.76 -5.44
N ASP A 65 5.66 -1.58 -6.07
CA ASP A 65 5.45 -0.33 -5.33
C ASP A 65 4.07 -0.30 -4.66
N LEU A 66 3.06 -0.82 -5.35
CA LEU A 66 1.69 -0.94 -4.83
C LEU A 66 1.65 -1.91 -3.63
N THR A 67 2.26 -3.09 -3.77
CA THR A 67 2.36 -4.07 -2.68
C THR A 67 3.11 -3.48 -1.50
N ALA A 68 4.29 -2.86 -1.72
CA ALA A 68 5.07 -2.25 -0.64
C ALA A 68 4.30 -1.14 0.08
N PHE A 69 3.55 -0.31 -0.64
CA PHE A 69 2.72 0.74 -0.04
C PHE A 69 1.65 0.14 0.87
N VAL A 70 0.94 -0.89 0.41
CA VAL A 70 -0.11 -1.55 1.20
C VAL A 70 0.50 -2.28 2.41
N SER A 71 1.65 -2.94 2.27
CA SER A 71 2.33 -3.56 3.42
C SER A 71 2.66 -2.53 4.52
N ILE A 72 3.17 -1.36 4.15
CA ILE A 72 3.43 -0.27 5.11
C ILE A 72 2.14 0.22 5.78
N MET A 73 1.00 0.21 5.07
CA MET A 73 -0.28 0.57 5.69
C MET A 73 -0.68 -0.40 6.82
N PHE A 74 -0.37 -1.69 6.68
CA PHE A 74 -0.60 -2.69 7.72
C PHE A 74 0.44 -2.60 8.85
N GLU A 75 1.71 -2.40 8.50
CA GLU A 75 2.83 -2.40 9.45
C GLU A 75 2.90 -1.13 10.31
N ILE A 76 2.60 0.03 9.73
CA ILE A 76 2.78 1.33 10.37
C ILE A 76 1.42 1.97 10.67
N ALA A 77 0.72 2.40 9.63
CA ALA A 77 -0.60 3.01 9.76
C ALA A 77 -1.26 3.13 8.39
N PRO A 78 -2.59 2.96 8.27
CA PRO A 78 -3.30 3.17 6.99
C PRO A 78 -3.20 4.59 6.44
N ASN A 79 -2.90 5.56 7.30
CA ASN A 79 -2.72 6.97 6.98
C ASN A 79 -1.25 7.42 7.02
N PHE A 80 -0.27 6.50 7.01
CA PHE A 80 1.15 6.86 7.12
C PHE A 80 1.60 7.90 6.09
N ASP A 81 1.02 7.84 4.89
CA ASP A 81 1.29 8.71 3.76
C ASP A 81 0.77 10.15 3.93
N GLU A 82 -0.02 10.41 4.98
CA GLU A 82 -0.46 11.76 5.35
C GLU A 82 0.59 12.52 6.15
N HIS A 83 1.51 11.80 6.80
CA HIS A 83 2.59 12.41 7.56
C HIS A 83 3.41 13.35 6.66
N PRO A 84 3.67 14.61 7.07
CA PRO A 84 4.25 15.63 6.18
C PRO A 84 5.57 15.22 5.52
N ALA A 85 6.45 14.53 6.25
CA ALA A 85 7.74 14.09 5.71
C ALA A 85 7.60 12.97 4.66
N ILE A 86 6.68 12.03 4.88
CA ILE A 86 6.42 10.90 3.98
C ILE A 86 5.72 11.42 2.72
N ARG A 87 4.65 12.21 2.91
CA ARG A 87 3.91 12.85 1.82
C ARG A 87 4.79 13.71 0.93
N LYS A 88 5.76 14.42 1.51
CA LYS A 88 6.72 15.24 0.77
C LYS A 88 7.52 14.41 -0.23
N VAL A 89 7.97 13.22 0.17
CA VAL A 89 8.73 12.31 -0.72
C VAL A 89 7.81 11.70 -1.77
N LEU A 90 6.62 11.22 -1.38
CA LEU A 90 5.65 10.62 -2.30
C LEU A 90 5.11 11.60 -3.36
N ARG A 91 5.18 12.91 -3.11
CA ARG A 91 4.70 13.94 -4.03
C ARG A 91 5.81 14.80 -4.64
N ASP A 92 7.06 14.45 -4.41
CA ASP A 92 8.19 15.19 -4.96
C ASP A 92 8.24 14.99 -6.49
N PRO A 93 8.09 16.05 -7.30
CA PRO A 93 8.16 15.94 -8.76
C PRO A 93 9.59 15.73 -9.27
N SER A 94 10.61 15.96 -8.43
CA SER A 94 12.01 15.70 -8.79
C SER A 94 12.42 14.23 -8.64
N ILE A 95 11.56 13.41 -8.00
CA ILE A 95 11.78 11.97 -7.82
C ILE A 95 10.89 11.23 -8.82
N PRO A 96 11.46 10.41 -9.72
CA PRO A 96 10.68 9.53 -10.60
C PRO A 96 9.69 8.69 -9.80
N VAL A 97 8.48 8.51 -10.32
CA VAL A 97 7.38 7.85 -9.58
C VAL A 97 7.77 6.45 -9.11
N ASP A 98 8.46 5.71 -9.95
CA ASP A 98 8.98 4.35 -9.72
C ASP A 98 10.18 4.29 -8.77
N GLU A 99 10.70 5.45 -8.33
CA GLU A 99 11.75 5.55 -7.31
C GLU A 99 11.22 6.01 -5.95
N ARG A 100 9.99 6.55 -5.88
CA ARG A 100 9.43 7.17 -4.67
C ARG A 100 9.39 6.25 -3.47
N MET A 101 8.94 5.00 -3.65
CA MET A 101 8.91 4.01 -2.57
C MET A 101 10.30 3.73 -2.01
N SER A 102 11.30 3.57 -2.88
CA SER A 102 12.69 3.39 -2.45
C SER A 102 13.27 4.64 -1.77
N ALA A 103 12.81 5.82 -2.19
CA ALA A 103 13.27 7.10 -1.66
C ALA A 103 12.76 7.35 -0.24
N LEU A 104 11.61 6.78 0.14
CA LEU A 104 11.07 6.88 1.50
C LEU A 104 12.09 6.41 2.54
N PHE A 105 12.65 5.22 2.36
CA PHE A 105 13.63 4.65 3.29
C PHE A 105 14.96 5.42 3.35
N LYS A 106 15.27 6.23 2.33
CA LYS A 106 16.51 7.03 2.26
C LYS A 106 16.33 8.44 2.80
N LYS A 107 15.14 9.02 2.64
CA LYS A 107 14.88 10.46 2.85
C LYS A 107 13.99 10.75 4.05
N VAL A 108 13.16 9.81 4.49
CA VAL A 108 12.28 10.00 5.64
C VAL A 108 13.03 9.61 6.92
N PRO A 109 13.16 10.52 7.90
CA PRO A 109 13.85 10.20 9.15
C PRO A 109 13.05 9.18 9.98
N PRO A 110 13.71 8.31 10.78
CA PRO A 110 13.03 7.32 11.64
C PRO A 110 11.89 7.92 12.49
N LYS A 111 12.12 9.09 13.08
CA LYS A 111 11.12 9.81 13.89
C LYS A 111 9.80 10.08 13.16
N ALA A 112 9.84 10.33 11.85
CA ALA A 112 8.62 10.56 11.08
C ALA A 112 7.78 9.30 10.91
N TRP A 113 8.40 8.11 10.94
CA TRP A 113 7.69 6.83 10.94
C TRP A 113 7.06 6.55 12.29
N GLU A 114 7.79 6.80 13.39
CA GLU A 114 7.25 6.72 14.76
C GLU A 114 6.06 7.68 14.94
N GLU A 115 6.19 8.91 14.45
CA GLU A 115 5.10 9.90 14.48
C GLU A 115 3.90 9.47 13.62
N ALA A 116 4.11 8.76 12.51
CA ALA A 116 3.03 8.23 11.70
C ALA A 116 2.27 7.10 12.41
N ASP A 117 2.99 6.16 13.02
CA ASP A 117 2.43 5.06 13.82
C ASP A 117 1.62 5.58 15.02
N LEU A 118 2.17 6.56 15.77
CA LEU A 118 1.47 7.20 16.88
C LEU A 118 0.16 7.91 16.48
N ASN A 119 0.02 8.29 15.20
CA ASN A 119 -1.17 8.94 14.65
C ASN A 119 -2.03 7.97 13.82
N TYR A 120 -1.99 6.68 14.14
CA TYR A 120 -2.80 5.65 13.49
C TYR A 120 -4.30 6.02 13.45
N ASP A 121 -4.87 6.05 12.24
CA ASP A 121 -6.30 6.27 11.99
C ASP A 121 -6.91 5.08 11.23
N SER A 122 -7.55 4.16 11.96
CA SER A 122 -8.28 3.03 11.37
C SER A 122 -9.32 3.43 10.31
N GLY A 123 -9.88 4.65 10.38
CA GLY A 123 -10.85 5.15 9.42
C GLY A 123 -10.25 5.39 8.03
N ALA A 124 -8.93 5.48 7.90
CA ALA A 124 -8.26 5.61 6.60
C ALA A 124 -8.35 4.35 5.73
N TRP A 125 -8.71 3.20 6.30
CA TRP A 125 -9.05 1.99 5.54
C TRP A 125 -10.41 2.10 4.82
N TYR A 126 -11.31 2.99 5.25
CA TYR A 126 -12.71 3.06 4.78
C TYR A 126 -13.06 4.46 4.25
N PRO A 127 -12.44 4.93 3.16
CA PRO A 127 -12.64 6.28 2.63
C PRO A 127 -14.09 6.59 2.23
N GLU A 128 -14.85 5.59 1.80
CA GLU A 128 -16.27 5.69 1.44
C GLU A 128 -17.17 6.05 2.64
N LEU A 129 -16.80 5.66 3.85
CA LEU A 129 -17.53 6.01 5.06
C LEU A 129 -17.29 7.47 5.47
N LYS A 130 -16.12 8.04 5.13
CA LYS A 130 -15.79 9.45 5.42
C LYS A 130 -16.59 10.44 4.56
N ASN A 131 -16.96 10.06 3.32
CA ASN A 131 -17.76 10.89 2.42
C ASN A 131 -19.28 10.76 2.62
N SER A 132 -19.71 9.93 3.57
CA SER A 132 -21.12 9.63 3.86
C SER A 132 -21.66 10.38 5.10
N SER A 133 -20.86 11.28 5.70
CA SER A 133 -21.35 12.20 6.73
C SER A 133 -22.10 13.36 6.08
N PRO A 134 -23.38 13.61 6.45
CA PRO A 134 -24.19 14.72 5.94
C PRO A 134 -23.68 16.10 6.36
#